data_AF-A0A8C4SNL8-F1
#
_entry.id   AF-A0A8C4SNL8-F1
#
_cell.length_a   1.000
_cell.length_b   1.000
_cell.length_c   1.000
_cell.angle_alpha   90.00
_cell.angle_beta   90.00
_cell.angle_gamma   90.00
#
_symmetry.space_group_name_H-M   'P 1'
#
loop_
_entity.id
_entity.type
_entity.pdbx_description
1 polymer ?
#
loop_
_entity_poly.entity_id
_entity_poly.type
_entity_poly.pdbx_seq_one_letter_code
_entity_poly.pdbx_strand_id
1 'polypeptide(L)'
;MHIHTVGQVMSRKTMEGVIKFAAEEKLFLVADEVYQDQVFGDNCSFLSFKKVLFEMGSEYRDNVELVSLNSVSKAYLGECGFRCGYLETINIDPEAITQLRILITSSSFPSISGQIVLDILMKPPQPGEPSYEIFNKEKTFIMNTLARNSKLAVQTINALPGLRCNPIQASIKLKLSFIVYPSQALDLYPGLFYCMQLLEETGIVLDPGTGFGENDGRDHIRYMNRPECFCCLEFQIYPKIVEALEAAEKFSKSLLAQRTPVTN
;
A
#
# COMPACT_ATOMS: atom_id res chain seq x y z
N MET A 1 -7.10 8.45 1.09
CA MET A 1 -5.90 8.22 0.26
C MET A 1 -4.87 7.46 1.09
N HIS A 2 -4.81 6.15 0.91
CA HIS A 2 -3.65 5.39 1.36
C HIS A 2 -2.53 5.65 0.36
N ILE A 3 -1.39 6.14 0.82
CA ILE A 3 -0.18 6.06 -0.01
C ILE A 3 0.16 4.57 -0.05
N HIS A 4 -0.28 3.88 -1.11
CA HIS A 4 -0.28 2.41 -1.27
C HIS A 4 1.03 1.72 -0.92
N THR A 5 2.12 2.47 -0.89
CA THR A 5 3.47 1.97 -0.72
C THR A 5 3.98 2.02 0.71
N VAL A 6 3.33 2.73 1.64
CA VAL A 6 3.88 2.99 3.00
C VAL A 6 3.02 2.45 4.15
N GLY A 7 1.83 1.92 3.86
CA GLY A 7 0.94 1.33 4.88
C GLY A 7 0.44 2.31 5.94
N GLN A 8 0.47 3.62 5.67
CA GLN A 8 -0.01 4.66 6.58
C GLN A 8 -1.51 4.95 6.38
N VAL A 9 -2.15 5.43 7.43
CA VAL A 9 -3.51 5.98 7.40
C VAL A 9 -3.42 7.49 7.58
N MET A 10 -3.98 8.22 6.63
CA MET A 10 -3.97 9.69 6.67
C MET A 10 -4.83 10.19 7.83
N SER A 11 -4.29 11.11 8.64
CA SER A 11 -5.06 11.73 9.72
C SER A 11 -6.12 12.68 9.17
N ARG A 12 -7.22 12.89 9.91
CA ARG A 12 -8.25 13.90 9.58
C ARG A 12 -7.63 15.26 9.27
N LYS A 13 -6.73 15.75 10.12
CA LYS A 13 -6.07 17.06 9.94
C LYS A 13 -5.30 17.14 8.62
N THR A 14 -4.62 16.06 8.23
CA THR A 14 -3.91 15.99 6.95
C THR A 14 -4.90 15.98 5.78
N MET A 15 -5.99 15.22 5.88
CA MET A 15 -7.04 15.19 4.84
C MET A 15 -7.66 16.57 4.65
N GLU A 16 -7.98 17.28 5.74
CA GLU A 16 -8.49 18.65 5.69
C GLU A 16 -7.50 19.60 5.02
N GLY A 17 -6.20 19.46 5.31
CA GLY A 17 -5.15 20.23 4.64
C GLY A 17 -5.07 19.96 3.14
N VAL A 18 -5.19 18.69 2.72
CA VAL A 18 -5.23 18.30 1.30
C VAL A 18 -6.46 18.87 0.60
N ILE A 19 -7.63 18.81 1.26
CA ILE A 19 -8.88 19.36 0.70
C ILE A 19 -8.79 20.88 0.54
N LYS A 20 -8.24 21.59 1.55
CA LYS A 20 -8.01 23.04 1.46
C LYS A 20 -7.09 23.40 0.31
N PHE A 21 -5.95 22.71 0.22
CA PHE A 21 -4.99 22.92 -0.85
C PHE A 21 -5.61 22.67 -2.23
N ALA A 22 -6.40 21.60 -2.38
CA ALA A 22 -7.08 21.32 -3.63
C ALA A 22 -8.14 22.37 -3.99
N ALA A 23 -8.84 22.92 -2.99
CA ALA A 23 -9.79 24.01 -3.20
C ALA A 23 -9.07 25.30 -3.65
N GLU A 24 -7.98 25.66 -2.98
CA GLU A 24 -7.17 26.87 -3.26
C GLU A 24 -6.56 26.82 -4.67
N GLU A 25 -5.98 25.67 -5.03
CA GLU A 25 -5.28 25.46 -6.31
C GLU A 25 -6.19 24.94 -7.43
N LYS A 26 -7.50 24.80 -7.17
CA LYS A 26 -8.50 24.27 -8.12
C LYS A 26 -8.11 22.92 -8.70
N LEU A 27 -7.67 22.01 -7.82
CA LEU A 27 -7.24 20.68 -8.17
C LEU A 27 -8.37 19.67 -8.00
N PHE A 28 -8.45 18.76 -8.96
CA PHE A 28 -9.30 17.59 -8.92
C PHE A 28 -8.72 16.52 -7.98
N LEU A 29 -9.50 16.09 -6.98
CA LEU A 29 -9.07 15.08 -6.03
C LEU A 29 -9.47 13.67 -6.48
N VAL A 30 -8.48 12.78 -6.60
CA VAL A 30 -8.70 11.33 -6.75
C VAL A 30 -8.31 10.64 -5.45
N ALA A 31 -9.31 10.25 -4.65
CA ALA A 31 -9.12 9.50 -3.43
C ALA A 31 -9.13 8.00 -3.71
N ASP A 32 -7.94 7.40 -3.84
CA ASP A 32 -7.78 5.95 -3.85
C ASP A 32 -7.90 5.38 -2.43
N GLU A 33 -8.99 4.66 -2.19
CA GLU A 33 -9.44 4.17 -0.87
C GLU A 33 -9.67 2.66 -0.89
N VAL A 34 -9.01 1.92 -1.79
CA VAL A 34 -9.21 0.46 -1.94
C VAL A 34 -8.83 -0.37 -0.71
N TYR A 35 -8.03 0.18 0.20
CA TYR A 35 -7.59 -0.48 1.44
C TYR A 35 -8.42 -0.07 2.67
N GLN A 36 -9.57 0.57 2.48
CA GLN A 36 -10.40 1.09 3.58
C GLN A 36 -10.81 0.05 4.62
N ASP A 37 -10.99 -1.21 4.21
CA ASP A 37 -11.34 -2.32 5.10
C ASP A 37 -10.13 -2.95 5.81
N GLN A 38 -8.91 -2.60 5.41
CA GLN A 38 -7.67 -3.18 5.91
C GLN A 38 -6.91 -2.21 6.82
N VAL A 39 -7.63 -1.52 7.73
CA VAL A 39 -7.04 -0.65 8.76
C VAL A 39 -6.98 -1.37 10.09
N PHE A 40 -5.78 -1.50 10.65
CA PHE A 40 -5.53 -2.31 11.86
C PHE A 40 -4.49 -1.70 12.83
N GLY A 41 -3.94 -0.52 12.51
CA GLY A 41 -2.99 0.17 13.38
C GLY A 41 -3.63 0.70 14.66
N ASP A 42 -2.82 0.81 15.71
CA ASP A 42 -3.26 1.39 16.97
C ASP A 42 -3.70 2.86 16.80
N ASN A 43 -4.82 3.23 17.42
CA ASN A 43 -5.39 4.59 17.40
C ASN A 43 -5.64 5.17 15.99
N CYS A 44 -5.87 4.32 15.00
CA CYS A 44 -6.22 4.75 13.65
C CYS A 44 -7.54 4.10 13.19
N SER A 45 -8.28 4.82 12.37
CA SER A 45 -9.49 4.34 11.71
C SER A 45 -9.55 4.93 10.31
N PHE A 46 -10.23 4.24 9.42
CA PHE A 46 -10.48 4.77 8.08
C PHE A 46 -11.44 5.95 8.15
N LEU A 47 -11.07 7.03 7.45
CA LEU A 47 -11.96 8.15 7.15
C LEU A 47 -11.96 8.35 5.63
N SER A 48 -13.13 8.38 5.02
CA SER A 48 -13.24 8.68 3.60
C SER A 48 -13.05 10.17 3.34
N PHE A 49 -12.42 10.50 2.21
CA PHE A 49 -12.30 11.88 1.74
C PHE A 49 -13.67 12.54 1.60
N LYS A 50 -14.68 11.78 1.14
CA LYS A 50 -16.06 12.25 1.08
C LYS A 50 -16.61 12.66 2.44
N LYS A 51 -16.43 11.83 3.49
CA LYS A 51 -16.90 12.18 4.85
C LYS A 51 -16.24 13.46 5.35
N VAL A 52 -14.91 13.57 5.21
CA VAL A 52 -14.17 14.76 5.65
C VAL A 52 -14.62 16.00 4.86
N LEU A 53 -14.71 15.89 3.54
CA LEU A 53 -15.17 16.96 2.65
C LEU A 53 -16.56 17.49 3.05
N PHE A 54 -17.51 16.59 3.30
CA PHE A 54 -18.86 16.98 3.71
C PHE A 54 -18.89 17.62 5.10
N GLU A 55 -18.10 17.11 6.04
CA GLU A 55 -18.01 17.66 7.40
C GLU A 55 -17.28 19.00 7.48
N MET A 56 -16.49 19.37 6.45
CA MET A 56 -15.84 20.69 6.35
C MET A 56 -16.80 21.82 5.92
N GLY A 57 -18.04 21.50 5.56
CA GLY A 57 -19.08 22.50 5.23
C GLY A 57 -19.17 22.84 3.74
N SER A 58 -20.17 23.68 3.40
CA SER A 58 -20.55 24.00 2.02
C SER A 58 -19.43 24.66 1.20
N GLU A 59 -18.53 25.40 1.86
CA GLU A 59 -17.36 26.02 1.22
C GLU A 59 -16.51 24.99 0.44
N TYR A 60 -16.32 23.80 1.00
CA TYR A 60 -15.55 22.74 0.34
C TYR A 60 -16.47 21.72 -0.33
N ARG A 61 -17.52 21.29 0.38
CA ARG A 61 -18.45 20.25 -0.08
C ARG A 61 -19.08 20.54 -1.43
N ASP A 62 -19.33 21.81 -1.74
CA ASP A 62 -20.07 22.18 -2.95
C ASP A 62 -19.14 22.64 -4.09
N ASN A 63 -17.83 22.78 -3.83
CA ASN A 63 -16.86 23.35 -4.79
C ASN A 63 -15.70 22.42 -5.14
N VAL A 64 -15.31 21.49 -4.25
CA VAL A 64 -14.18 20.60 -4.52
C VAL A 64 -14.65 19.40 -5.34
N GLU A 65 -14.01 19.20 -6.49
CA GLU A 65 -14.18 18.02 -7.32
C GLU A 65 -13.48 16.81 -6.68
N LEU A 66 -14.23 15.74 -6.43
CA LEU A 66 -13.73 14.53 -5.80
C LEU A 66 -14.20 13.27 -6.53
N VAL A 67 -13.27 12.35 -6.76
CA VAL A 67 -13.55 10.95 -7.11
C VAL A 67 -12.99 10.03 -6.03
N SER A 68 -13.86 9.28 -5.37
CA SER A 68 -13.47 8.20 -4.45
C SER A 68 -13.46 6.86 -5.18
N LEU A 69 -12.37 6.10 -5.07
CA LEU A 69 -12.19 4.79 -5.71
C LEU A 69 -12.17 3.67 -4.67
N ASN A 70 -12.87 2.58 -4.95
CA ASN A 70 -12.79 1.34 -4.17
C ASN A 70 -12.72 0.10 -5.07
N SER A 71 -12.18 -1.00 -4.56
CA SER A 71 -12.07 -2.27 -5.29
C SER A 71 -12.23 -3.48 -4.39
N VAL A 72 -12.93 -4.49 -4.90
CA VAL A 72 -13.05 -5.81 -4.25
C VAL A 72 -11.70 -6.51 -4.16
N SER A 73 -10.71 -6.11 -4.97
CA SER A 73 -9.40 -6.77 -4.99
C SER A 73 -8.63 -6.64 -3.69
N LYS A 74 -8.98 -5.67 -2.85
CA LYS A 74 -8.27 -5.27 -1.62
C LYS A 74 -9.19 -5.19 -0.41
N ALA A 75 -10.38 -5.78 -0.49
CA ALA A 75 -11.22 -6.01 0.68
C ALA A 75 -10.51 -6.95 1.68
N TYR A 76 -11.14 -7.27 2.81
CA TYR A 76 -10.48 -8.00 3.91
C TYR A 76 -9.98 -9.41 3.52
N LEU A 77 -10.55 -10.06 2.49
CA LEU A 77 -10.05 -11.34 1.92
C LEU A 77 -9.27 -11.16 0.61
N GLY A 78 -9.54 -10.10 -0.17
CA GLY A 78 -8.76 -9.78 -1.37
C GLY A 78 -9.18 -10.60 -2.59
N GLU A 79 -10.42 -10.39 -3.04
CA GLU A 79 -11.12 -11.03 -4.15
C GLU A 79 -10.59 -10.58 -5.53
N CYS A 80 -9.28 -10.49 -5.68
CA CYS A 80 -8.60 -9.86 -6.82
C CYS A 80 -8.92 -10.50 -8.18
N GLY A 81 -9.28 -11.78 -8.21
CA GLY A 81 -9.66 -12.48 -9.44
C GLY A 81 -10.98 -12.01 -10.06
N PHE A 82 -11.86 -11.37 -9.28
CA PHE A 82 -13.17 -10.91 -9.76
C PHE A 82 -13.11 -9.56 -10.50
N ARG A 83 -11.98 -8.84 -10.41
CA ARG A 83 -11.67 -7.63 -11.19
C ARG A 83 -12.79 -6.57 -11.18
N CYS A 84 -13.35 -6.30 -10.00
CA CYS A 84 -14.43 -5.32 -9.84
C CYS A 84 -14.09 -4.21 -8.83
N GLY A 85 -14.84 -3.11 -8.92
CA GLY A 85 -14.71 -1.92 -8.08
C GLY A 85 -15.73 -0.87 -8.49
N TYR A 86 -15.72 0.25 -7.81
CA TYR A 86 -16.54 1.41 -8.16
C TYR A 86 -15.74 2.69 -8.01
N LEU A 87 -16.27 3.73 -8.65
CA LEU A 87 -15.90 5.12 -8.40
C LEU A 87 -17.16 5.88 -8.01
N GLU A 88 -17.03 6.78 -7.03
CA GLU A 88 -18.05 7.74 -6.65
C GLU A 88 -17.56 9.14 -7.01
N THR A 89 -18.38 9.94 -7.68
CA THR A 89 -18.04 11.27 -8.19
C THR A 89 -18.85 12.34 -7.46
N ILE A 90 -18.21 13.45 -7.08
CA ILE A 90 -18.80 14.58 -6.36
C ILE A 90 -18.33 15.89 -7.02
N ASN A 91 -19.28 16.77 -7.37
CA ASN A 91 -19.07 18.10 -7.99
C ASN A 91 -18.29 18.14 -9.31
N ILE A 92 -18.09 17.00 -9.96
CA ILE A 92 -17.33 16.95 -11.20
C ILE A 92 -18.03 17.76 -12.30
N ASP A 93 -17.24 18.48 -13.09
CA ASP A 93 -17.71 19.22 -14.25
C ASP A 93 -18.68 18.37 -15.12
N PRO A 94 -19.85 18.91 -15.50
CA PRO A 94 -20.85 18.16 -16.27
C PRO A 94 -20.36 17.64 -17.63
N GLU A 95 -19.47 18.36 -18.31
CA GLU A 95 -18.88 17.91 -19.57
C GLU A 95 -17.90 16.76 -19.30
N ALA A 96 -17.09 16.85 -18.25
CA ALA A 96 -16.19 15.78 -17.85
C ALA A 96 -16.95 14.49 -17.44
N ILE A 97 -18.06 14.61 -16.68
CA ILE A 97 -18.92 13.45 -16.35
C ILE A 97 -19.54 12.84 -17.60
N THR A 98 -19.92 13.67 -18.57
CA THR A 98 -20.43 13.18 -19.86
C THR A 98 -19.38 12.34 -20.58
N GLN A 99 -18.14 12.84 -20.67
CA GLN A 99 -17.04 12.08 -21.28
C GLN A 99 -16.73 10.79 -20.51
N LEU A 100 -16.73 10.82 -19.18
CA LEU A 100 -16.53 9.63 -18.35
C LEU A 100 -17.61 8.57 -18.62
N ARG A 101 -18.87 8.98 -18.73
CA ARG A 101 -19.98 8.06 -19.06
C ARG A 101 -19.83 7.46 -20.45
N ILE A 102 -19.43 8.25 -21.44
CA ILE A 102 -19.15 7.74 -22.80
C ILE A 102 -18.03 6.70 -22.76
N LEU A 103 -16.94 6.97 -22.03
CA LEU A 103 -15.81 6.04 -21.89
C LEU A 103 -16.25 4.72 -21.24
N ILE A 104 -17.03 4.78 -20.16
CA ILE A 104 -17.50 3.60 -19.43
C ILE A 104 -18.50 2.79 -20.28
N THR A 105 -19.41 3.46 -20.99
CA THR A 105 -20.48 2.79 -21.77
C THR A 105 -20.01 2.28 -23.13
N SER A 106 -18.93 2.84 -23.68
CA SER A 106 -18.29 2.34 -24.92
C SER A 106 -17.39 1.12 -24.69
N SER A 107 -17.05 0.83 -23.44
CA SER A 107 -16.26 -0.35 -23.05
C SER A 107 -17.17 -1.53 -22.71
N SER A 108 -16.62 -2.75 -22.69
CA SER A 108 -17.36 -3.92 -22.17
C SER A 108 -17.67 -3.74 -20.68
N PHE A 109 -18.90 -4.09 -20.28
CA PHE A 109 -19.32 -4.01 -18.88
C PHE A 109 -18.46 -4.88 -17.95
N PRO A 110 -18.29 -4.50 -16.66
CA PRO A 110 -17.66 -5.37 -15.68
C PRO A 110 -18.37 -6.71 -15.57
N SER A 111 -17.63 -7.78 -15.25
CA SER A 111 -18.21 -9.12 -15.11
C SER A 111 -19.35 -9.12 -14.09
N ILE A 112 -20.44 -9.83 -14.42
CA ILE A 112 -21.60 -9.94 -13.51
C ILE A 112 -21.18 -10.57 -12.17
N SER A 113 -20.29 -11.57 -12.20
CA SER A 113 -19.72 -12.16 -10.98
C SER A 113 -18.97 -11.13 -10.13
N GLY A 114 -18.20 -10.24 -10.76
CA GLY A 114 -17.53 -9.15 -10.05
C GLY A 114 -18.51 -8.16 -9.43
N GLN A 115 -19.58 -7.82 -10.14
CA GLN A 115 -20.64 -6.94 -9.63
C GLN A 115 -21.39 -7.57 -8.45
N ILE A 116 -21.68 -8.87 -8.49
CA ILE A 116 -22.30 -9.60 -7.37
C ILE A 116 -21.40 -9.57 -6.13
N VAL A 117 -20.10 -9.87 -6.30
CA VAL A 117 -19.13 -9.82 -5.20
C VAL A 117 -19.06 -8.41 -4.61
N LEU A 118 -19.05 -7.39 -5.46
CA LEU A 118 -19.08 -6.00 -5.00
C LEU A 118 -20.33 -5.69 -4.18
N ASP A 119 -21.52 -6.09 -4.63
CA ASP A 119 -22.76 -5.85 -3.91
C ASP A 119 -22.77 -6.53 -2.53
N ILE A 120 -22.29 -7.77 -2.45
CA ILE A 120 -22.15 -8.53 -1.20
C ILE A 120 -21.19 -7.84 -0.23
N LEU A 121 -20.02 -7.41 -0.71
CA LEU A 121 -19.02 -6.74 0.15
C LEU A 121 -19.51 -5.40 0.69
N MET A 122 -20.31 -4.66 -0.10
CA MET A 122 -20.89 -3.39 0.33
C MET A 122 -22.08 -3.56 1.29
N LYS A 123 -22.61 -4.78 1.43
CA LYS A 123 -23.74 -5.13 2.30
C LYS A 123 -23.36 -6.31 3.19
N PRO A 124 -22.39 -6.13 4.12
CA PRO A 124 -22.04 -7.19 5.06
C PRO A 124 -23.25 -7.56 5.94
N PRO A 125 -23.26 -8.76 6.54
CA PRO A 125 -24.33 -9.16 7.44
C PRO A 125 -24.54 -8.15 8.57
N GLN A 126 -25.79 -7.99 9.00
CA GLN A 126 -26.20 -7.05 10.06
C GLN A 126 -26.51 -7.77 11.38
N PRO A 127 -26.45 -7.09 12.54
CA PRO A 127 -26.82 -7.68 13.82
C PRO A 127 -28.20 -8.34 13.77
N GLY A 128 -28.27 -9.62 14.15
CA GLY A 128 -29.51 -10.43 14.09
C GLY A 128 -29.64 -11.31 12.85
N GLU A 129 -28.78 -11.15 11.84
CA GLU A 129 -28.74 -12.07 10.69
C GLU A 129 -27.94 -13.34 11.00
N PRO A 130 -28.28 -14.49 10.37
CA PRO A 130 -27.70 -15.79 10.73
C PRO A 130 -26.17 -15.88 10.65
N SER A 131 -25.54 -15.15 9.72
CA SER A 131 -24.10 -15.19 9.48
C SER A 131 -23.31 -14.08 10.18
N TYR A 132 -23.96 -13.15 10.90
CA TYR A 132 -23.33 -11.96 11.48
C TYR A 132 -22.18 -12.29 12.43
N GLU A 133 -22.42 -13.17 13.40
CA GLU A 133 -21.41 -13.53 14.41
C GLU A 133 -20.22 -14.25 13.79
N ILE A 134 -20.48 -15.15 12.83
CA ILE A 134 -19.43 -15.90 12.13
C ILE A 134 -18.59 -14.94 11.29
N PHE A 135 -19.25 -14.09 10.50
CA PHE A 135 -18.60 -13.09 9.65
C PHE A 135 -17.69 -12.16 10.46
N ASN A 136 -18.18 -11.61 11.57
CA ASN A 136 -17.37 -10.72 12.41
C ASN A 136 -16.21 -11.43 13.07
N LYS A 137 -16.40 -12.68 13.50
CA LYS A 137 -15.33 -13.50 14.06
C LYS A 137 -14.21 -13.73 13.05
N GLU A 138 -14.56 -14.10 11.81
CA GLU A 138 -13.60 -14.33 10.72
C GLU A 138 -12.88 -13.05 10.32
N LYS A 139 -13.64 -11.96 10.09
CA LYS A 139 -13.08 -10.65 9.77
C LYS A 139 -12.11 -10.18 10.86
N THR A 140 -12.51 -10.27 12.13
CA THR A 140 -11.69 -9.87 13.27
C THR A 140 -10.43 -10.72 13.37
N PHE A 141 -10.53 -12.03 13.13
CA PHE A 141 -9.38 -12.93 13.13
C PHE A 141 -8.34 -12.54 12.06
N ILE A 142 -8.78 -12.27 10.83
CA ILE A 142 -7.91 -11.84 9.74
C ILE A 142 -7.22 -10.51 10.08
N MET A 143 -8.00 -9.53 10.54
CA MET A 143 -7.47 -8.20 10.88
C MET A 143 -6.47 -8.25 12.04
N ASN A 144 -6.75 -9.03 13.08
CA ASN A 144 -5.82 -9.23 14.20
C ASN A 144 -4.55 -9.94 13.76
N THR A 145 -4.67 -10.91 12.84
CA THR A 145 -3.50 -11.60 12.27
C THR A 145 -2.64 -10.63 11.47
N LEU A 146 -3.24 -9.82 10.60
CA LEU A 146 -2.52 -8.78 9.84
C LEU A 146 -1.84 -7.76 10.77
N ALA A 147 -2.53 -7.31 11.82
CA ALA A 147 -1.98 -6.39 12.81
C ALA A 147 -0.75 -6.98 13.52
N ARG A 148 -0.90 -8.20 14.05
CA ARG A 148 0.16 -8.91 14.76
C ARG A 148 1.37 -9.16 13.86
N ASN A 149 1.13 -9.69 12.66
CA ASN A 149 2.19 -9.98 11.69
C ASN A 149 2.93 -8.71 11.27
N SER A 150 2.20 -7.61 11.05
CA SER A 150 2.80 -6.33 10.66
C SER A 150 3.63 -5.74 11.80
N LYS A 151 3.14 -5.79 13.04
CA LYS A 151 3.89 -5.33 14.21
C LYS A 151 5.17 -6.13 14.43
N LEU A 152 5.09 -7.46 14.35
CA LEU A 152 6.26 -8.33 14.45
C LEU A 152 7.25 -8.03 13.35
N ALA A 153 6.79 -7.93 12.09
CA ALA A 153 7.65 -7.61 10.96
C ALA A 153 8.39 -6.29 11.16
N VAL A 154 7.67 -5.22 11.53
CA VAL A 154 8.28 -3.91 11.80
C VAL A 154 9.30 -3.97 12.93
N GLN A 155 8.99 -4.68 14.03
CA GLN A 155 9.90 -4.84 15.17
C GLN A 155 11.17 -5.59 14.77
N THR A 156 11.03 -6.72 14.08
CA THR A 156 12.16 -7.53 13.62
C THR A 156 13.02 -6.77 12.62
N ILE A 157 12.42 -6.10 11.62
CA ILE A 157 13.17 -5.33 10.62
C ILE A 157 13.94 -4.18 11.29
N ASN A 158 13.32 -3.47 12.22
CA ASN A 158 13.98 -2.36 12.91
C ASN A 158 15.06 -2.81 13.93
N ALA A 159 15.10 -4.08 14.31
CA ALA A 159 16.17 -4.63 15.13
C ALA A 159 17.46 -4.90 14.33
N LEU A 160 17.36 -4.93 13.00
CA LEU A 160 18.48 -5.23 12.11
C LEU A 160 19.29 -3.96 11.79
N PRO A 161 20.62 -3.97 11.94
CA PRO A 161 21.47 -2.85 11.57
C PRO A 161 21.29 -2.46 10.10
N GLY A 162 21.19 -1.15 9.82
CA GLY A 162 21.10 -0.62 8.45
C GLY A 162 19.71 -0.67 7.82
N LEU A 163 18.74 -1.33 8.46
CA LEU A 163 17.34 -1.37 8.03
C LEU A 163 16.44 -0.44 8.86
N ARG A 164 15.40 0.09 8.21
CA ARG A 164 14.34 0.85 8.86
C ARG A 164 13.00 0.56 8.21
N CYS A 165 11.99 0.28 9.01
CA CYS A 165 10.61 0.12 8.58
C CYS A 165 9.71 1.05 9.39
N ASN A 166 8.87 1.83 8.70
CA ASN A 166 7.87 2.66 9.36
C ASN A 166 6.74 1.77 9.94
N PRO A 167 6.04 2.22 10.99
CA PRO A 167 4.88 1.51 11.51
C PRO A 167 3.84 1.27 10.42
N ILE A 168 3.24 0.08 10.36
CA ILE A 168 2.19 -0.23 9.37
C ILE A 168 0.84 -0.14 10.07
N GLN A 169 -0.02 0.76 9.58
CA GLN A 169 -1.34 1.04 10.12
C GLN A 169 -2.47 0.42 9.28
N ALA A 170 -2.20 0.17 8.00
CA ALA A 170 -3.15 -0.41 7.07
C ALA A 170 -2.44 -1.15 5.93
N SER A 171 -3.22 -1.90 5.14
CA SER A 171 -2.75 -2.68 3.97
C SER A 171 -1.85 -3.88 4.32
N ILE A 172 -1.63 -4.72 3.32
CA ILE A 172 -0.74 -5.89 3.35
C ILE A 172 0.69 -5.56 2.89
N LYS A 173 1.02 -4.29 2.67
CA LYS A 173 2.32 -3.88 2.10
C LYS A 173 3.23 -3.30 3.18
N LEU A 174 4.42 -3.90 3.34
CA LEU A 174 5.51 -3.37 4.15
C LEU A 174 6.54 -2.69 3.25
N LYS A 175 6.94 -1.48 3.65
CA LYS A 175 8.06 -0.75 3.06
C LYS A 175 9.29 -0.87 3.96
N LEU A 176 10.31 -1.54 3.46
CA LEU A 176 11.59 -1.69 4.12
C LEU A 176 12.54 -0.67 3.50
N SER A 177 12.94 0.34 4.24
CA SER A 177 13.94 1.31 3.81
C SER A 177 15.32 0.89 4.31
N PHE A 178 16.35 1.14 3.52
CA PHE A 178 17.72 0.88 3.92
C PHE A 178 18.67 1.90 3.30
N ILE A 179 19.83 2.02 3.92
CA ILE A 179 20.89 2.85 3.36
C ILE A 179 21.55 2.03 2.26
N VAL A 180 21.48 2.56 1.04
CA VAL A 180 22.24 2.02 -0.07
C VAL A 180 23.66 2.51 0.02
N TYR A 181 24.59 1.55 0.05
CA TYR A 181 25.94 1.84 -0.39
C TYR A 181 25.93 1.94 -1.91
N PRO A 182 26.30 3.09 -2.49
CA PRO A 182 26.21 3.30 -3.93
C PRO A 182 27.10 2.29 -4.64
N SER A 183 26.46 1.28 -5.25
CA SER A 183 27.12 0.47 -6.26
C SER A 183 27.17 1.31 -7.54
N GLN A 184 28.13 2.24 -7.62
CA GLN A 184 28.52 2.87 -8.89
C GLN A 184 29.14 1.87 -9.88
N ALA A 185 29.29 0.60 -9.48
CA ALA A 185 29.96 -0.46 -10.23
C ALA A 185 29.00 -1.31 -11.08
N LEU A 186 27.69 -1.18 -10.87
CA LEU A 186 26.66 -1.85 -11.66
C LEU A 186 25.76 -0.77 -12.23
N ASP A 187 25.47 -0.78 -13.53
CA ASP A 187 24.42 0.06 -14.15
C ASP A 187 22.99 -0.34 -13.67
N LEU A 188 22.89 -1.05 -12.55
CA LEU A 188 21.67 -1.49 -11.91
C LEU A 188 21.34 -0.58 -10.74
N TYR A 189 20.06 -0.25 -10.61
CA TYR A 189 19.57 0.43 -9.43
C TYR A 189 19.80 -0.43 -8.17
N PRO A 190 20.35 0.13 -7.09
CA PRO A 190 20.74 -0.64 -5.92
C PRO A 190 19.62 -1.54 -5.35
N GLY A 191 18.41 -1.03 -5.16
CA GLY A 191 17.27 -1.83 -4.67
C GLY A 191 16.91 -3.02 -5.57
N LEU A 192 17.08 -2.89 -6.89
CA LEU A 192 16.91 -4.01 -7.82
C LEU A 192 18.02 -5.05 -7.64
N PHE A 193 19.27 -4.62 -7.49
CA PHE A 193 20.38 -5.53 -7.21
C PHE A 193 20.13 -6.37 -5.94
N TYR A 194 19.71 -5.73 -4.84
CA TYR A 194 19.38 -6.44 -3.60
C TYR A 194 18.23 -7.44 -3.79
N CYS A 195 17.15 -7.06 -4.49
CA CYS A 195 16.05 -7.98 -4.79
C CYS A 195 16.50 -9.19 -5.62
N MET A 196 17.41 -8.99 -6.59
CA MET A 196 17.93 -10.08 -7.42
C MET A 196 18.81 -11.05 -6.63
N GLN A 197 19.73 -10.53 -5.80
CA GLN A 197 20.57 -11.39 -4.96
C GLN A 197 19.73 -12.21 -3.98
N LEU A 198 18.74 -11.58 -3.33
CA LEU A 198 17.82 -12.31 -2.46
C LEU A 198 17.04 -13.38 -3.24
N LEU A 199 16.54 -13.06 -4.43
CA LEU A 199 15.84 -14.05 -5.26
C LEU A 199 16.73 -15.25 -5.60
N GLU A 200 17.98 -15.00 -6.02
CA GLU A 200 18.93 -16.04 -6.45
C GLU A 200 19.39 -16.92 -5.28
N GLU A 201 19.70 -16.33 -4.13
CA GLU A 201 20.21 -17.06 -2.96
C GLU A 201 19.09 -17.77 -2.18
N THR A 202 17.90 -17.17 -2.14
CA THR A 202 16.88 -17.54 -1.15
C THR A 202 15.57 -17.98 -1.75
N GLY A 203 15.33 -17.69 -3.03
CA GLY A 203 14.05 -17.88 -3.71
C GLY A 203 12.98 -16.87 -3.30
N ILE A 204 13.32 -15.83 -2.55
CA ILE A 204 12.35 -14.85 -2.04
C ILE A 204 12.25 -13.70 -3.04
N VAL A 205 11.05 -13.52 -3.59
CA VAL A 205 10.74 -12.40 -4.50
C VAL A 205 10.30 -11.19 -3.68
N LEU A 206 11.01 -10.07 -3.83
CA LEU A 206 10.63 -8.77 -3.29
C LEU A 206 10.55 -7.71 -4.39
N ASP A 207 9.79 -6.65 -4.16
CA ASP A 207 9.66 -5.56 -5.13
C ASP A 207 10.72 -4.48 -4.86
N PRO A 208 11.56 -4.10 -5.83
CA PRO A 208 12.49 -2.99 -5.66
C PRO A 208 11.75 -1.65 -5.58
N GLY A 209 12.25 -0.74 -4.75
CA GLY A 209 11.68 0.58 -4.49
C GLY A 209 11.73 1.54 -5.67
N THR A 210 12.64 1.29 -6.61
CA THR A 210 12.86 2.11 -7.81
C THR A 210 11.61 2.23 -8.69
N GLY A 211 10.72 1.23 -8.68
CA GLY A 211 9.43 1.28 -9.36
C GLY A 211 8.37 2.17 -8.68
N PHE A 212 8.66 2.70 -7.49
CA PHE A 212 7.72 3.47 -6.65
C PHE A 212 8.17 4.90 -6.37
N GLY A 213 9.32 5.30 -6.94
CA GLY A 213 9.95 6.59 -6.73
C GLY A 213 10.65 6.70 -5.37
N GLU A 214 11.88 7.19 -5.36
CA GLU A 214 12.50 7.86 -4.19
C GLU A 214 13.79 8.59 -4.61
N ASN A 215 14.03 9.75 -3.99
CA ASN A 215 14.96 10.79 -4.47
C ASN A 215 15.75 11.49 -3.33
N ASP A 216 16.02 10.81 -2.21
CA ASP A 216 16.74 11.41 -1.07
C ASP A 216 18.02 10.63 -0.68
N GLY A 217 18.62 9.90 -1.63
CA GLY A 217 19.83 9.10 -1.39
C GLY A 217 19.63 7.84 -0.54
N ARG A 218 18.38 7.42 -0.34
CA ARG A 218 17.99 6.14 0.28
C ARG A 218 17.20 5.32 -0.72
N ASP A 219 17.23 4.00 -0.58
CA ASP A 219 16.46 3.06 -1.39
C ASP A 219 15.61 2.20 -0.46
N HIS A 220 14.67 1.47 -1.05
CA HIS A 220 13.74 0.63 -0.31
C HIS A 220 13.40 -0.62 -1.08
N ILE A 221 12.93 -1.62 -0.35
CA ILE A 221 12.36 -2.85 -0.87
C ILE A 221 10.97 -2.98 -0.28
N ARG A 222 10.04 -3.57 -1.02
CA ARG A 222 8.70 -3.85 -0.52
C ARG A 222 8.47 -5.33 -0.37
N TYR A 223 7.82 -5.65 0.73
CA TYR A 223 7.36 -6.99 1.05
C TYR A 223 5.83 -6.99 1.18
N MET A 224 5.19 -8.08 0.75
CA MET A 224 3.75 -8.27 0.91
C MET A 224 3.48 -9.25 2.06
N ASN A 225 2.95 -8.75 3.17
CA ASN A 225 2.52 -9.55 4.31
C ASN A 225 1.08 -10.04 4.10
N ARG A 226 0.94 -11.31 3.75
CA ARG A 226 -0.36 -11.97 3.65
C ARG A 226 -0.67 -12.77 4.93
N PRO A 227 -1.96 -12.95 5.28
CA PRO A 227 -2.36 -13.66 6.50
C PRO A 227 -1.76 -15.07 6.63
N GLU A 228 -1.54 -15.76 5.50
CA GLU A 228 -1.02 -17.13 5.45
C GLU A 228 0.51 -17.21 5.66
N CYS A 229 1.22 -16.08 5.65
CA CYS A 229 2.68 -16.05 5.57
C CYS A 229 3.41 -16.01 6.94
N PHE A 230 2.73 -16.20 8.08
CA PHE A 230 3.35 -16.04 9.39
C PHE A 230 4.54 -16.98 9.64
N CYS A 231 4.41 -18.28 9.35
CA CYS A 231 5.52 -19.24 9.49
C CYS A 231 6.70 -18.94 8.57
N CYS A 232 6.44 -18.39 7.38
CA CYS A 232 7.49 -18.04 6.42
C CYS A 232 8.29 -16.83 6.91
N LEU A 233 7.63 -15.85 7.53
CA LEU A 233 8.26 -14.62 7.99
C LEU A 233 9.35 -14.89 9.03
N GLU A 234 8.97 -15.47 10.17
CA GLU A 234 9.85 -15.64 11.33
C GLU A 234 10.99 -16.64 11.09
N PHE A 235 10.73 -17.74 10.39
CA PHE A 235 11.69 -18.85 10.28
C PHE A 235 12.42 -18.94 8.94
N GLN A 236 11.93 -18.31 7.87
CA GLN A 236 12.49 -18.50 6.52
C GLN A 236 12.84 -17.21 5.79
N ILE A 237 12.14 -16.11 6.05
CA ILE A 237 12.29 -14.86 5.29
C ILE A 237 13.26 -13.92 6.00
N TYR A 238 13.13 -13.68 7.31
CA TYR A 238 14.00 -12.71 7.98
C TYR A 238 15.48 -13.10 8.01
N PRO A 239 15.88 -14.33 8.39
CA PRO A 239 17.30 -14.70 8.36
C PRO A 239 17.90 -14.54 6.96
N LYS A 240 17.11 -14.89 5.95
CA LYS A 240 17.50 -14.80 4.55
C LYS A 240 17.58 -13.36 4.02
N ILE A 241 16.71 -12.47 4.47
CA ILE A 241 16.82 -11.02 4.18
C ILE A 241 18.10 -10.46 4.81
N VAL A 242 18.43 -10.84 6.05
CA VAL A 242 19.67 -10.42 6.71
C VAL A 242 20.89 -10.93 5.96
N GLU A 243 20.94 -12.23 5.66
CA GLU A 243 22.03 -12.85 4.91
C GLU A 243 22.25 -12.16 3.56
N ALA A 244 21.18 -11.88 2.81
CA ALA A 244 21.29 -11.19 1.52
C ALA A 244 21.77 -9.74 1.65
N LEU A 245 21.34 -9.01 2.70
CA LEU A 245 21.81 -7.64 2.95
C LEU A 245 23.27 -7.61 3.38
N GLU A 246 23.70 -8.55 4.23
CA GLU A 246 25.09 -8.72 4.63
C GLU A 246 25.98 -9.13 3.45
N ALA A 247 25.50 -10.06 2.62
CA ALA A 247 26.17 -10.52 1.40
C ALA A 247 26.35 -9.35 0.41
N ALA A 248 25.30 -8.58 0.18
CA ALA A 248 25.34 -7.43 -0.70
C ALA A 248 26.17 -6.25 -0.12
N GLU A 249 26.20 -6.04 1.19
CA GLU A 249 27.12 -5.09 1.84
C GLU A 249 28.59 -5.53 1.66
N LYS A 250 28.88 -6.81 1.88
CA LYS A 250 30.21 -7.40 1.66
C LYS A 250 30.64 -7.28 0.20
N PHE A 251 29.72 -7.53 -0.74
CA PHE A 251 29.94 -7.40 -2.17
C PHE A 251 30.17 -5.93 -2.59
N SER A 252 29.38 -5.00 -2.06
CA SER A 252 29.58 -3.56 -2.29
C SER A 252 30.96 -3.10 -1.80
N LYS A 253 31.34 -3.50 -0.57
CA LYS A 253 32.66 -3.20 0.00
C LYS A 253 33.81 -3.82 -0.79
N SER A 254 33.67 -5.05 -1.30
CA SER A 254 34.72 -5.70 -2.10
C SER A 254 34.90 -5.02 -3.45
N LEU A 255 33.81 -4.61 -4.10
CA LEU A 255 33.85 -3.81 -5.34
C LEU A 255 34.51 -2.44 -5.14
N LEU A 256 34.22 -1.76 -4.03
CA LEU A 256 34.86 -0.50 -3.67
C LEU A 256 36.36 -0.67 -3.38
N ALA A 257 36.75 -1.76 -2.71
CA ALA A 257 38.14 -2.07 -2.41
C ALA A 257 38.97 -2.45 -3.66
N GLN A 258 38.34 -3.01 -4.70
CA GLN A 258 38.98 -3.32 -5.98
C GLN A 258 39.24 -2.06 -6.84
N ARG A 259 38.65 -0.91 -6.49
CA ARG A 259 38.95 0.39 -7.09
C ARG A 259 39.89 1.20 -6.19
N THR A 260 41.12 0.74 -6.01
CA THR A 260 42.22 1.65 -5.64
C THR A 260 42.27 2.76 -6.71
N PRO A 261 42.43 4.05 -6.36
CA PRO A 261 42.61 5.08 -7.37
C PRO A 261 43.86 4.71 -8.16
N VAL A 262 43.72 4.58 -9.48
CA VAL A 262 44.86 4.69 -10.38
C VAL A 262 45.34 6.13 -10.18
N THR A 263 46.33 6.30 -9.31
CA THR A 263 47.08 7.55 -9.18
C THR A 263 47.70 7.81 -10.55
N ASN A 264 47.22 8.87 -11.22
CA ASN A 264 47.91 9.48 -12.35
C ASN A 264 49.30 9.96 -11.92
#